data_AF-A0A7W0N8F1-F1
#
_entry.id   AF-A0A7W0N8F1-F1
#
_cell.length_a   1.000
_cell.length_b   1.000
_cell.length_c   1.000
_cell.angle_alpha   90.00
_cell.angle_beta   90.00
_cell.angle_gamma   90.00
#
_symmetry.space_group_name_H-M   'P 1'
#
loop_
_entity.id
_entity.type
_entity.pdbx_description
1 polymer ?
#
loop_
_entity_poly.entity_id
_entity_poly.type
_entity_poly.pdbx_seq_one_letter_code
_entity_poly.pdbx_strand_id
1 'polypeptide(L)' 'MAKQPTTIYVCQNCGNQARKWQGKCDDCGEWNTFVEEKFRPT' A
#
# COMPACT_ATOMS: atom_id res chain seq x y z
N MET A 1 -21.64 -8.05 -9.00
CA MET A 1 -21.30 -7.62 -7.63
C MET A 1 -20.10 -6.69 -7.73
N ALA A 2 -20.21 -5.41 -7.41
CA ALA A 2 -19.07 -4.49 -7.43
C ALA A 2 -18.09 -4.92 -6.33
N LYS A 3 -16.89 -5.40 -6.70
CA LYS A 3 -15.84 -5.71 -5.73
C LYS A 3 -15.52 -4.43 -4.97
N GLN A 4 -15.66 -4.48 -3.65
CA GLN A 4 -15.38 -3.35 -2.78
C GLN A 4 -13.95 -2.85 -3.03
N PRO A 5 -13.73 -1.53 -3.12
CA PRO A 5 -12.41 -0.96 -3.36
C PRO A 5 -11.47 -1.45 -2.26
N THR A 6 -10.43 -2.19 -2.66
CA THR A 6 -9.44 -2.67 -1.70
C THR A 6 -8.40 -1.56 -1.54
N THR A 7 -8.32 -1.01 -0.34
CA THR A 7 -7.26 -0.09 0.04
C THR A 7 -5.96 -0.86 0.19
N ILE A 8 -4.95 -0.49 -0.57
CA ILE A 8 -3.58 -1.04 -0.50
C ILE A 8 -2.60 0.10 -0.23
N TYR A 9 -1.57 -0.16 0.55
CA TYR A 9 -0.53 0.79 0.88
C TYR A 9 0.73 0.43 0.11
N VAL A 10 1.20 1.31 -0.76
CA VAL A 10 2.36 1.08 -1.61
C VAL A 10 3.53 1.93 -1.13
N CYS A 11 4.66 1.30 -0.85
CA CYS A 11 5.89 1.98 -0.47
C CYS A 11 6.46 2.72 -1.69
N GLN A 12 6.59 4.03 -1.62
CA GLN A 12 7.15 4.86 -2.70
C GLN A 12 8.65 4.69 -2.90
N ASN A 13 9.36 4.08 -1.94
CA ASN A 13 10.81 3.88 -2.03
C ASN A 13 11.17 2.58 -2.77
N CYS A 14 10.51 1.46 -2.45
CA CYS A 14 10.80 0.16 -3.06
C CYS A 14 9.64 -0.46 -3.86
N GLY A 15 8.43 0.08 -3.76
CA GLY A 15 7.24 -0.45 -4.45
C GLY A 15 6.51 -1.57 -3.68
N ASN A 16 6.96 -1.93 -2.47
CA ASN A 16 6.32 -2.96 -1.67
C ASN A 16 4.86 -2.61 -1.31
N GLN A 17 3.97 -3.58 -1.35
CA GLN A 17 2.53 -3.38 -1.12
C GLN A 17 2.08 -4.05 0.18
N ALA A 18 1.42 -3.30 1.05
CA ALA A 18 0.85 -3.77 2.30
C ALA A 18 -0.66 -3.53 2.33
N ARG A 19 -1.43 -4.46 2.92
CA ARG A 19 -2.89 -4.28 3.09
C ARG A 19 -3.28 -3.44 4.32
N LYS A 20 -2.28 -3.03 5.09
CA LYS A 20 -2.42 -2.21 6.30
C LYS A 20 -1.21 -1.30 6.44
N TRP A 21 -1.40 -0.10 6.97
CA TRP A 21 -0.31 0.82 7.24
C TRP A 21 0.59 0.25 8.36
N GLN A 22 1.88 0.04 8.07
CA GLN A 22 2.86 -0.41 9.06
C GLN A 22 3.79 0.70 9.56
N GLY A 23 3.78 1.89 8.93
CA GLY A 23 4.67 3.00 9.28
C GLY A 23 6.10 2.81 8.78
N LYS A 24 6.62 1.58 8.88
CA LYS A 24 7.93 1.16 8.36
C LYS A 24 7.77 0.09 7.29
N CYS A 25 8.44 0.24 6.16
CA CYS A 25 8.51 -0.77 5.12
C CYS A 25 9.42 -1.93 5.56
N ASP A 26 8.91 -3.16 5.49
CA ASP A 26 9.68 -4.36 5.85
C ASP A 26 10.77 -4.69 4.82
N ASP A 27 10.55 -4.28 3.57
CA ASP A 27 11.40 -4.60 2.44
C ASP A 27 12.61 -3.65 2.32
N CYS A 28 12.40 -2.33 2.45
CA CYS A 28 13.50 -1.35 2.39
C CYS A 28 13.87 -0.72 3.75
N GLY A 29 13.11 -0.98 4.81
CA GLY A 29 13.37 -0.43 6.14
C GLY A 29 12.96 1.04 6.34
N GLU A 30 12.48 1.71 5.30
CA GLU A 30 12.13 3.14 5.34
C GLU A 30 10.84 3.42 6.11
N TRP A 31 10.79 4.59 6.75
CA TRP A 31 9.63 5.07 7.49
C TRP A 31 8.83 6.10 6.68
N ASN A 32 7.50 6.13 6.87
CA ASN A 32 6.59 7.09 6.22
C ASN A 32 6.61 7.07 4.68
N THR A 33 7.05 5.96 4.07
CA THR A 33 7.08 5.80 2.61
C THR A 33 5.84 5.13 2.05
N PHE A 34 4.96 4.56 2.89
CA PHE A 34 3.72 3.94 2.44
C PHE A 34 2.66 4.99 2.05
N VAL A 35 2.11 4.85 0.85
CA VAL A 35 1.04 5.69 0.30
C VAL A 35 -0.21 4.86 0.05
N GLU A 36 -1.38 5.38 0.40
CA GLU A 36 -2.66 4.72 0.17
C GLU A 36 -3.08 4.77 -1.31
N GLU A 37 -3.29 3.62 -1.92
CA GLU A 37 -3.81 3.45 -3.27
C GLU A 37 -5.13 2.67 -3.25
N LYS A 38 -6.14 3.22 -3.91
CA LYS A 38 -7.47 2.61 -4.01
C LYS A 38 -7.52 1.78 -5.27
N PHE A 39 -7.38 0.45 -5.12
CA PHE A 39 -7.51 -0.45 -6.25
C PHE A 39 -8.99 -0.50 -6.68
N ARG A 40 -9.33 0.25 -7.73
CA ARG A 40 -10.60 0.11 -8.46
C ARG A 40 -10.38 -0.81 -9.65
N PRO A 41 -10.92 -2.04 -9.62
CA PRO A 41 -11.02 -2.82 -10.85
C PRO A 41 -12.08 -2.17 -11.74
N THR A 42 -11.66 -1.61 -12.88
CA THR A 42 -12.56 -1.18 -13.98
C THR A 42 -13.30 -2.37 -14.55
#